data_AF-A0AAU9K421-F1
#
_entry.id   AF-A0AAU9K421-F1
#
_cell.length_a   1.000
_cell.length_b   1.000
_cell.length_c   1.000
_cell.angle_alpha   90.00
_cell.angle_beta   90.00
_cell.angle_gamma   90.00
#
_symmetry.space_group_name_H-M   'P 1'
#
loop_
_entity.id
_entity.type
_entity.pdbx_description
1 polymer ?
#
loop_
_entity_poly.entity_id
_entity_poly.type
_entity_poly.pdbx_seq_one_letter_code
_entity_poly.pdbx_strand_id
1 'polypeptide(L)'
;MCQENANNSDKPYVSWYWQDDDSNYKEFSHEASRQIEAAYSQKSIALVQGKDNRAFLVDTTKMMKINERTRYTRRVRRGDS
;
A
#
# COMPACT_ATOMS: atom_id res chain seq x y z
N MET A 1 21.75 4.73 -37.54
CA MET A 1 21.78 3.76 -36.43
C MET A 1 20.47 3.93 -35.68
N CYS A 2 19.47 3.10 -35.96
CA CYS A 2 18.16 3.18 -35.32
C CYS A 2 18.03 1.97 -34.41
N GLN A 3 17.91 2.21 -33.11
CA GLN A 3 17.45 1.23 -32.14
C GLN A 3 16.20 1.84 -31.49
N GLU A 4 15.06 1.18 -31.72
CA GLU A 4 13.71 1.55 -31.32
C GLU A 4 13.43 1.25 -29.83
N ASN A 5 12.76 2.22 -29.18
CA ASN A 5 11.68 2.11 -28.20
C ASN A 5 11.51 0.81 -27.37
N ALA A 6 11.72 0.93 -26.05
CA ALA A 6 11.14 0.11 -24.98
C ALA A 6 11.64 0.61 -23.60
N ASN A 7 10.92 0.75 -22.48
CA ASN A 7 9.52 0.57 -22.14
C ASN A 7 9.35 1.01 -20.67
N ASN A 8 8.42 1.94 -20.43
CA ASN A 8 7.52 1.96 -19.28
C ASN A 8 8.11 2.06 -17.85
N SER A 9 8.22 3.29 -17.32
CA SER A 9 8.05 3.52 -15.88
C SER A 9 6.83 4.40 -15.60
N ASP A 10 5.87 4.41 -16.52
CA ASP A 10 4.52 4.94 -16.32
C ASP A 10 3.66 3.88 -15.61
N LYS A 11 4.21 3.23 -14.58
CA LYS A 11 3.33 2.55 -13.63
C LYS A 11 2.60 3.66 -12.91
N PRO A 12 1.26 3.76 -13.02
CA PRO A 12 0.52 4.78 -12.30
C PRO A 12 0.94 4.67 -10.84
N TYR A 13 1.44 5.78 -10.29
CA TYR A 13 1.91 5.82 -8.92
C TYR A 13 0.68 5.65 -8.01
N VAL A 14 0.40 4.41 -7.62
CA VAL A 14 -0.74 4.12 -6.76
C VAL A 14 -0.37 4.49 -5.33
N SER A 15 -0.96 5.57 -4.84
CA SER A 15 -0.83 5.99 -3.46
C SER A 15 -1.86 5.27 -2.59
N TRP A 16 -1.41 4.58 -1.55
CA TRP A 16 -2.32 3.99 -0.58
C TRP A 16 -2.46 4.90 0.64
N TYR A 17 -3.66 4.95 1.18
CA TYR A 17 -4.00 5.74 2.36
C TYR A 17 -4.64 4.83 3.41
N TRP A 18 -4.39 5.11 4.69
CA TRP A 18 -5.03 4.43 5.81
C TRP A 18 -5.67 5.46 6.73
N GLN A 19 -6.84 5.13 7.26
CA GLN A 19 -7.54 6.00 8.20
C GLN A 19 -6.97 5.81 9.60
N ASP A 20 -6.57 6.90 10.26
CA ASP A 20 -6.16 6.88 11.67
C ASP A 20 -7.34 7.00 12.63
N ASP A 21 -7.07 7.02 13.95
CA ASP A 21 -8.13 7.06 14.97
C ASP A 21 -8.83 8.43 14.98
N ASP A 22 -8.13 9.48 14.57
CA ASP A 22 -8.65 10.85 14.41
C ASP A 22 -9.41 11.03 13.09
N SER A 23 -9.75 9.93 12.40
CA SER A 23 -10.39 9.91 11.08
C SER A 23 -9.59 10.60 9.97
N ASN A 24 -8.30 10.87 10.19
CA ASN A 24 -7.41 11.43 9.17
C ASN A 24 -6.87 10.33 8.26
N TYR A 25 -6.80 10.63 6.96
CA TYR A 25 -6.16 9.73 6.01
C TYR A 25 -4.67 10.00 5.96
N LYS A 26 -3.88 9.03 6.40
CA LYS A 26 -2.42 9.06 6.31
C LYS A 26 -1.97 8.24 5.12
N GLU A 27 -1.12 8.82 4.30
CA GLU A 27 -0.49 8.09 3.21
C GLU A 27 0.48 7.03 3.72
N PHE A 28 0.56 5.91 3.01
CA PHE A 28 1.64 4.96 3.15
C PHE A 28 2.90 5.50 2.47
N SER A 29 4.08 5.07 2.95
CA SER A 29 5.33 5.34 2.25
C SER A 29 5.31 4.76 0.83
N HIS A 30 6.14 5.33 -0.05
CA HIS A 30 6.23 4.89 -1.44
C HIS A 30 6.53 3.39 -1.56
N GLU A 31 7.43 2.87 -0.72
CA GLU A 31 7.76 1.44 -0.68
C GLU A 31 6.57 0.58 -0.22
N ALA A 32 5.88 1.01 0.83
CA ALA A 32 4.70 0.29 1.34
C ALA A 32 3.57 0.30 0.33
N SER A 33 3.29 1.43 -0.32
CA SER A 33 2.28 1.53 -1.38
C SER A 33 2.58 0.58 -2.54
N ARG A 34 3.85 0.42 -2.94
CA ARG A 34 4.24 -0.58 -3.97
C ARG A 34 4.00 -2.02 -3.50
N GLN A 35 4.34 -2.34 -2.25
CA GLN A 35 4.10 -3.67 -1.68
C GLN A 35 2.60 -4.00 -1.61
N ILE A 36 1.79 -3.02 -1.18
CA ILE A 36 0.33 -3.16 -1.11
C ILE A 36 -0.25 -3.32 -2.52
N GLU A 37 0.19 -2.54 -3.50
CA GLU A 37 -0.29 -2.67 -4.87
C GLU A 37 0.08 -4.02 -5.49
N ALA A 38 1.30 -4.51 -5.25
CA ALA A 38 1.73 -5.83 -5.70
C ALA A 38 0.89 -6.95 -5.07
N ALA A 39 0.55 -6.84 -3.79
CA ALA A 39 -0.34 -7.78 -3.09
C ALA A 39 -1.80 -7.64 -3.55
N TYR A 40 -2.25 -6.42 -3.86
CA TYR A 40 -3.60 -6.15 -4.35
C TYR A 40 -3.85 -6.82 -5.70
N SER A 41 -2.89 -6.73 -6.62
CA SER A 41 -2.92 -7.45 -7.90
C SER A 41 -3.02 -8.97 -7.73
N GLN A 42 -2.41 -9.50 -6.65
CA GLN A 42 -2.42 -10.93 -6.31
C GLN A 42 -3.56 -11.33 -5.35
N LYS A 43 -4.40 -10.38 -4.91
CA LYS A 43 -5.42 -10.56 -3.86
C LYS A 43 -4.86 -11.21 -2.58
N SER A 44 -3.68 -10.77 -2.17
CA SER A 44 -2.94 -11.31 -1.03
C SER A 44 -2.75 -10.27 0.08
N ILE A 45 -2.13 -10.66 1.18
CA ILE A 45 -1.83 -9.75 2.30
C ILE A 45 -0.42 -9.18 2.10
N ALA A 46 -0.27 -7.86 2.12
CA ALA A 46 1.03 -7.20 2.11
C ALA A 46 1.55 -6.99 3.53
N LEU A 47 2.78 -7.39 3.81
CA LEU A 47 3.48 -6.97 5.02
C LEU A 47 4.19 -5.65 4.75
N VAL A 48 3.77 -4.58 5.43
CA VAL A 48 4.37 -3.25 5.31
C VAL A 48 4.96 -2.79 6.63
N GLN A 49 6.11 -2.14 6.57
CA GLN A 49 6.77 -1.55 7.73
C GLN A 49 6.42 -0.06 7.79
N GLY A 50 5.89 0.39 8.93
CA GLY A 50 5.60 1.81 9.16
C GLY A 50 6.76 2.56 9.81
N LYS A 51 6.56 3.87 9.98
CA LYS A 51 7.59 4.83 10.44
C LYS A 51 8.22 4.51 11.81
N ASP A 52 7.57 3.73 12.67
CA ASP A 52 8.06 3.40 14.02
C ASP A 52 8.62 1.97 14.14
N ASN A 53 9.17 1.40 13.06
CA ASN A 53 9.57 -0.01 13.00
C ASN A 53 8.43 -0.99 13.35
N ARG A 54 7.18 -0.55 13.12
CA ARG A 54 5.98 -1.34 13.36
C ARG A 54 5.60 -2.05 12.07
N ALA A 55 5.53 -3.37 12.12
CA ALA A 55 5.03 -4.17 11.03
C ALA A 55 3.48 -4.17 11.04
N PHE A 56 2.89 -4.01 9.86
CA PHE A 56 1.46 -4.05 9.66
C PHE A 56 1.15 -4.98 8.49
N LEU A 57 0.08 -5.76 8.64
CA LEU A 57 -0.45 -6.62 7.59
C LEU A 57 -1.58 -5.86 6.89
N VAL A 58 -1.44 -5.55 5.61
CA VAL A 58 -2.48 -4.94 4.80
C VAL A 58 -3.17 -6.04 4.02
N ASP A 59 -4.36 -6.40 4.47
CA ASP A 59 -5.25 -7.29 3.75
C ASP A 59 -5.92 -6.50 2.62
N THR A 60 -5.45 -6.73 1.39
CA THR A 60 -5.94 -6.02 0.21
C THR A 60 -7.28 -6.59 -0.29
N THR A 61 -7.69 -7.76 0.20
CA THR A 61 -9.00 -8.35 -0.11
C THR A 61 -10.07 -7.69 0.74
N LYS A 62 -9.78 -7.48 2.04
CA LYS A 62 -10.69 -6.79 2.97
C LYS A 62 -10.53 -5.27 2.97
N MET A 63 -9.51 -4.75 2.28
CA MET A 63 -9.13 -3.33 2.32
C MET A 63 -8.91 -2.83 3.75
N MET A 64 -8.15 -3.61 4.54
CA MET A 64 -7.86 -3.29 5.93
C MET A 64 -6.39 -3.49 6.29
N LYS A 65 -5.84 -2.54 7.04
CA LYS A 65 -4.55 -2.65 7.71
C LYS A 65 -4.77 -3.27 9.09
N ILE A 66 -4.00 -4.28 9.43
CA ILE A 66 -4.04 -5.03 10.69
C ILE A 66 -2.70 -4.82 11.38
N ASN A 67 -2.73 -4.29 12.60
CA ASN A 67 -1.54 -4.26 13.44
C ASN A 67 -1.40 -5.61 14.14
N GLU A 68 -0.34 -6.36 13.83
CA GLU A 68 -0.13 -7.68 14.41
C GLU A 68 0.00 -7.62 15.95
N ARG A 69 0.62 -6.55 16.47
CA ARG A 69 0.88 -6.39 17.90
C ARG A 69 -0.37 -6.10 18.72
N THR A 70 -1.27 -5.26 18.20
CA THR A 70 -2.46 -4.80 18.95
C THR A 70 -3.76 -5.43 18.43
N ARG A 71 -3.69 -6.25 17.38
CA ARG A 71 -4.84 -6.78 16.61
C ARG A 71 -5.80 -5.70 16.09
N TYR A 72 -5.40 -4.44 16.11
CA TYR A 72 -6.25 -3.32 15.73
C TYR A 72 -6.29 -3.20 14.21
N THR A 73 -7.51 -3.12 13.67
CA THR A 73 -7.75 -3.03 12.22
C THR A 73 -8.15 -1.61 11.83
N ARG A 74 -7.57 -1.08 10.76
CA ARG A 74 -7.88 0.23 10.19
C ARG A 74 -8.25 0.08 8.74
N ARG A 75 -9.19 0.90 8.27
CA ARG A 75 -9.56 0.91 6.85
C ARG A 75 -8.43 1.47 6.01
N VAL A 76 -8.17 0.84 4.87
CA VAL A 76 -7.28 1.38 3.84
C VAL A 76 -8.07 1.72 2.59
N ARG A 77 -7.57 2.71 1.85
CA ARG A 77 -8.11 3.13 0.57
C ARG A 77 -6.98 3.24 -0.43
N ARG A 78 -7.21 2.72 -1.62
CA ARG A 78 -6.40 3.00 -2.79
C ARG A 78 -6.73 4.40 -3.31
N GLY A 79 -5.74 5.26 -3.44
CA GLY A 79 -5.85 6.47 -4.23
C GLY A 79 -5.50 6.16 -5.66
N ASP A 80 -6.38 6.59 -6.56
CA ASP A 80 -6.09 6.65 -7.98
C ASP A 80 -5.44 8.02 -8.25
N SER A 81 -4.38 8.07 -9.06
CA SER A 81 -3.84 9.33 -9.61
C SER A 81 -4.47 9.60 -10.96
#